data_AF-A0A537SP99-F1
#
_entry.id   AF-A0A537SP99-F1
#
_cell.length_a   1.000
_cell.length_b   1.000
_cell.length_c   1.000
_cell.angle_alpha   90.00
_cell.angle_beta   90.00
_cell.angle_gamma   90.00
#
_symmetry.space_group_name_H-M   'P 1'
#
loop_
_entity.id
_entity.type
_entity.pdbx_description
1 polymer ?
#
loop_
_entity_poly.entity_id
_entity_poly.type
_entity_poly.pdbx_seq_one_letter_code
_entity_poly.pdbx_strand_id
1 'polypeptide(L)' 'MGRTLAALVVAGSLLTLASSEASAWVCFATGLGSGGYGRSYDIIDAKLFALRRCERNSPVPVCTILWCRPGG' A
#
# COMPACT_ATOMS: atom_id res chain seq x y z
N MET A 1 16.13 7.59 -31.07
CA MET A 1 16.39 6.40 -30.24
C MET A 1 16.14 6.63 -28.74
N GLY A 2 16.46 7.78 -28.13
CA GLY A 2 16.21 8.01 -26.68
C GLY A 2 14.74 8.07 -26.25
N ARG A 3 13.83 8.53 -27.13
CA ARG A 3 12.39 8.66 -26.84
C ARG A 3 11.70 7.31 -26.63
N THR A 4 12.13 6.28 -27.36
CA THR A 4 11.59 4.91 -27.26
C THR A 4 12.03 4.24 -25.96
N LEU A 5 13.28 4.44 -25.55
CA LEU A 5 13.79 3.94 -24.27
C LEU A 5 13.08 4.59 -23.07
N ALA A 6 12.83 5.90 -23.13
CA ALA A 6 12.05 6.59 -22.11
C ALA A 6 10.62 6.04 -22.00
N ALA A 7 9.95 5.80 -23.14
CA ALA A 7 8.62 5.20 -23.16
C ALA A 7 8.58 3.77 -22.58
N LEU A 8 9.61 2.96 -22.87
CA LEU A 8 9.74 1.59 -22.34
C LEU A 8 9.99 1.58 -20.83
N VAL A 9 10.78 2.52 -20.31
CA VAL A 9 11.01 2.66 -18.86
C VAL A 9 9.73 3.09 -18.14
N VAL A 10 9.01 4.06 -18.69
CA VAL A 10 7.72 4.51 -18.14
C VAL A 10 6.69 3.38 -18.18
N ALA A 11 6.56 2.68 -19.31
CA ALA A 11 5.66 1.54 -19.44
C ALA A 11 6.02 0.38 -18.50
N GLY A 12 7.31 0.05 -18.38
CA GLY A 12 7.81 -0.96 -17.44
C GLY A 12 7.51 -0.61 -15.98
N SER A 13 7.67 0.67 -15.62
CA SER A 13 7.34 1.17 -14.28
C SER A 13 5.85 1.04 -13.98
N LEU A 14 4.99 1.41 -14.95
CA LEU A 14 3.54 1.25 -14.86
C LEU A 14 3.12 -0.23 -14.75
N LEU A 15 3.79 -1.13 -15.48
CA LEU A 15 3.52 -2.57 -15.41
C LEU A 15 3.92 -3.19 -14.06
N THR A 16 5.00 -2.71 -13.43
CA THR A 16 5.36 -3.14 -12.06
C THR A 16 4.38 -2.65 -10.99
N LEU A 17 3.68 -1.54 -11.24
CA LEU A 17 2.58 -1.07 -10.38
C LEU A 17 1.30 -1.89 -10.61
N ALA A 18 1.06 -2.35 -11.83
CA ALA A 18 -0.18 -3.06 -12.21
C ALA A 18 -0.18 -4.56 -11.89
N SER A 19 0.96 -5.23 -11.69
CA SER A 19 1.04 -6.71 -11.51
C SER A 19 0.60 -7.21 -10.11
N SER A 20 -0.51 -6.71 -9.58
CA SER A 20 -1.03 -7.05 -8.24
C SER A 20 -2.49 -7.55 -8.24
N GLU A 21 -3.06 -7.83 -9.41
CA GLU A 21 -4.52 -7.89 -9.64
C GLU A 21 -5.22 -9.22 -9.27
N ALA A 22 -4.56 -10.19 -8.63
CA ALA A 22 -5.22 -11.46 -8.29
C ALA A 22 -5.62 -11.58 -6.81
N SER A 23 -5.28 -10.61 -5.96
CA SER A 23 -5.47 -10.72 -4.51
C SER A 23 -5.59 -9.33 -3.88
N ALA A 24 -6.69 -9.03 -3.21
CA ALA A 24 -6.85 -7.75 -2.50
C ALA A 24 -5.78 -7.64 -1.40
N TRP A 25 -4.86 -6.68 -1.50
CA TRP A 25 -3.84 -6.43 -0.49
C TRP A 25 -4.47 -6.14 0.87
N VAL A 26 -3.94 -6.79 1.90
CA VAL A 26 -4.29 -6.55 3.30
C VAL A 26 -3.04 -6.07 4.01
N CYS A 27 -3.11 -4.87 4.57
CA CYS A 27 -2.05 -4.26 5.37
C CYS A 27 -2.51 -4.06 6.81
N PHE A 28 -1.56 -4.15 7.74
CA PHE A 28 -1.75 -3.81 9.14
C PHE A 28 -0.76 -2.72 9.56
N ALA A 29 -1.29 -1.69 10.20
CA ALA A 29 -0.54 -0.62 10.82
C ALA A 29 -0.68 -0.71 12.34
N THR A 30 0.37 -0.33 13.06
CA THR A 30 0.38 -0.24 14.52
C THR A 30 1.00 1.09 14.97
N GLY A 31 0.51 1.60 16.09
CA GLY A 31 0.96 2.80 16.76
C GLY A 31 0.86 2.62 18.28
N LEU A 32 1.12 3.68 19.04
CA LEU A 32 1.08 3.61 20.51
C LEU A 32 -0.30 3.17 21.02
N GLY A 33 -0.43 1.89 21.41
CA GLY A 33 -1.68 1.32 21.92
C GLY A 33 -2.80 1.19 20.89
N SER A 34 -2.50 1.31 19.59
CA SER A 34 -3.51 1.25 18.52
C SER A 34 -3.05 0.39 17.34
N GLY A 35 -4.03 -0.17 16.64
CA GLY A 35 -3.83 -0.94 15.42
C GLY A 35 -4.91 -0.62 14.39
N GLY A 36 -4.57 -0.76 13.11
CA GLY A 36 -5.47 -0.50 11.99
C GLY A 36 -5.21 -1.42 10.83
N TYR A 37 -6.28 -2.01 10.28
CA TYR A 37 -6.23 -2.80 9.06
C TYR A 37 -6.71 -1.98 7.87
N GLY A 38 -6.10 -2.22 6.71
CA GLY A 38 -6.52 -1.67 5.43
C GLY A 38 -6.53 -2.75 4.36
N ARG A 39 -7.60 -2.78 3.55
CA ARG A 39 -7.75 -3.73 2.45
C ARG A 39 -8.10 -2.97 1.17
N SER A 40 -7.35 -3.20 0.10
CA SER A 40 -7.62 -2.63 -1.23
C SER A 40 -6.96 -3.48 -2.32
N TYR A 41 -7.40 -3.35 -3.56
CA TYR A 41 -6.73 -3.95 -4.72
C TYR A 41 -5.38 -3.28 -5.00
N ASP A 42 -5.23 -2.01 -4.61
CA ASP A 42 -3.98 -1.27 -4.64
C ASP A 42 -3.25 -1.34 -3.29
N ILE A 43 -1.97 -1.74 -3.32
CA ILE A 43 -1.13 -1.80 -2.11
C ILE A 43 -0.98 -0.42 -1.43
N ILE A 44 -0.98 0.66 -2.22
CA ILE A 44 -0.87 2.04 -1.71
C ILE A 44 -2.12 2.41 -0.90
N ASP A 45 -3.31 2.15 -1.44
CA ASP A 45 -4.57 2.41 -0.72
C ASP A 45 -4.72 1.50 0.50
N ALA A 46 -4.32 0.22 0.40
CA ALA A 46 -4.34 -0.68 1.54
C ALA A 46 -3.47 -0.15 2.70
N LYS A 47 -2.29 0.39 2.40
CA LYS A 47 -1.43 1.05 3.40
C LYS A 47 -2.08 2.31 3.97
N LEU A 48 -2.61 3.18 3.11
CA LEU A 48 -3.22 4.44 3.52
C LEU A 48 -4.43 4.19 4.44
N PHE A 49 -5.28 3.22 4.12
CA PHE A 49 -6.39 2.82 4.97
C PHE A 49 -5.93 2.27 6.32
N ALA A 50 -4.90 1.42 6.33
CA ALA A 50 -4.34 0.85 7.56
C ALA A 50 -3.80 1.95 8.49
N LEU A 51 -3.01 2.88 7.95
CA LEU A 51 -2.45 4.02 8.68
C LEU A 51 -3.55 4.92 9.24
N ARG A 52 -4.46 5.39 8.37
CA ARG A 52 -5.57 6.28 8.75
C ARG A 52 -6.46 5.67 9.82
N ARG A 53 -6.69 4.35 9.76
CA ARG A 53 -7.47 3.60 10.77
C ARG A 53 -6.73 3.52 12.09
N CYS A 54 -5.43 3.26 12.07
CA CYS A 54 -4.58 3.22 13.26
C CYS A 54 -4.50 4.59 13.94
N GLU A 55 -4.23 5.65 13.17
CA GLU A 55 -4.11 7.03 13.69
C GLU A 55 -5.39 7.51 14.34
N ARG A 56 -6.55 7.13 13.77
CA ARG A 56 -7.87 7.47 14.33
C ARG A 56 -8.12 6.92 15.74
N ASN A 57 -7.50 5.79 16.05
CA ASN A 57 -7.66 5.09 17.32
C ASN A 57 -6.47 5.29 18.25
N SER A 58 -5.42 5.98 17.79
CA SER A 58 -4.19 6.18 18.54
C SER A 58 -4.20 7.53 19.27
N PRO A 59 -3.76 7.60 20.54
CA PRO A 59 -3.56 8.87 21.23
C PRO A 59 -2.44 9.72 20.59
N VAL A 60 -1.54 9.08 19.84
CA VAL A 60 -0.46 9.73 19.10
C VAL A 60 -0.63 9.41 17.60
N PRO A 61 -0.69 10.40 16.69
CA PRO A 61 -0.92 10.19 15.27
C PRO A 61 0.34 9.72 14.54
N VAL A 62 1.06 8.76 15.13
CA VAL A 62 2.26 8.16 14.56
C VAL A 62 2.02 6.66 14.53
N CYS A 63 1.62 6.18 13.34
CA CYS A 63 1.45 4.77 13.06
C CYS A 63 2.41 4.34 11.96
N THR A 64 2.85 3.09 12.03
CA THR A 64 3.78 2.48 11.09
C THR A 64 3.18 1.18 10.55
N ILE A 65 3.48 0.87 9.28
CA ILE A 65 3.06 -0.38 8.66
C ILE A 65 3.90 -1.51 9.25
N LEU A 66 3.24 -2.50 9.83
CA LEU A 66 3.91 -3.70 10.35
C LEU A 66 4.09 -4.75 9.27
N TRP A 67 3.05 -4.98 8.47
CA TRP A 67 3.08 -5.96 7.37
C TRP A 67 2.00 -5.65 6.33
N CYS A 68 2.24 -6.13 5.11
CA CYS A 68 1.27 -6.18 4.02
C CYS A 68 1.37 -7.55 3.35
N ARG A 69 0.23 -8.14 3.02
CA ARG A 69 0.16 -9.40 2.28
C ARG A 69 -0.93 -9.35 1.20
N PRO A 70 -0.76 -10.05 0.07
CA PRO A 70 -1.86 -10.29 -0.85
C PRO A 70 -2.94 -11.13 -0.14
N GLY A 71 -4.19 -10.69 -0.21
CA GLY A 71 -5.36 -11.43 0.29
C GLY A 71 -5.96 -12.26 -0.84
N GLY A 72 -5.74 -13.57 -0.80
CA GLY A 72 -6.36 -14.54 -1.68
C GLY A 72 -7.84 -14.75 -1.41
#